data_AF-X1SYQ5-F1
#
_entry.id   AF-X1SYQ5-F1
#
_cell.length_a   1.000
_cell.length_b   1.000
_cell.length_c   1.000
_cell.angle_alpha   90.00
_cell.angle_beta   90.00
_cell.angle_gamma   90.00
#
_symmetry.space_group_name_H-M   'P 1'
#
loop_
_entity.id
_entity.type
_entity.pdbx_description
1 polymer ?
#
loop_
_entity_poly.entity_id
_entity_poly.type
_entity_poly.pdbx_seq_one_letter_code
_entity_poly.pdbx_strand_id
1 'polypeptide(L)'
;MKNKLHQMECTITEVKMDAKTGEFTCYGNVKGNVDHAMDKTMNGAYIESIKAHKAAGTMPGMFWMHKSFDLPVGVWVDMEEDA
;
A
#
# COMPACT_ATOMS: atom_id res chain seq x y z
N MET A 1 -18.66 -17.58 -29.17
CA MET A 1 -17.25 -17.18 -29.32
C MET A 1 -16.47 -17.85 -28.21
N LYS A 2 -15.39 -18.58 -28.52
CA LYS A 2 -14.59 -19.27 -27.49
C LYS A 2 -13.70 -18.24 -26.80
N ASN A 3 -13.93 -17.95 -25.52
CA ASN A 3 -13.04 -17.13 -24.71
C ASN A 3 -11.64 -17.77 -24.73
N LYS A 4 -10.69 -17.12 -25.39
CA LYS A 4 -9.27 -17.51 -25.30
C LYS A 4 -8.79 -17.08 -23.92
N LEU A 5 -8.54 -18.05 -23.05
CA LEU A 5 -7.75 -17.83 -21.84
C LEU A 5 -6.33 -17.46 -22.28
N HIS A 6 -5.89 -16.26 -21.91
CA HIS A 6 -4.51 -15.85 -22.05
C HIS A 6 -3.77 -16.28 -20.79
N GLN A 7 -2.95 -17.33 -20.90
CA GLN A 7 -2.06 -17.76 -19.83
C GLN A 7 -0.70 -17.07 -20.04
N MET A 8 -0.22 -16.39 -19.01
CA MET A 8 1.11 -15.80 -18.96
C MET A 8 1.90 -16.50 -17.85
N GLU A 9 2.98 -17.15 -18.22
CA GLU A 9 3.96 -17.66 -17.26
C GLU A 9 5.02 -16.59 -17.05
N CYS A 10 5.14 -16.14 -15.80
CA CYS A 10 6.15 -15.15 -15.41
C CYS A 10 6.96 -15.75 -14.26
N THR A 11 8.27 -15.83 -14.46
CA THR A 11 9.21 -16.20 -13.38
C THR A 11 9.41 -14.98 -12.49
N ILE A 12 9.23 -15.14 -11.17
CA ILE A 12 9.59 -14.10 -10.22
C ILE A 12 11.10 -13.90 -10.28
N THR A 13 11.55 -12.73 -10.71
CA THR A 13 12.97 -12.41 -10.85
C THR A 13 13.56 -11.90 -9.54
N GLU A 14 12.78 -11.13 -8.77
CA GLU A 14 13.23 -10.46 -7.55
C GLU A 14 12.05 -10.09 -6.66
N VAL A 15 12.26 -10.10 -5.35
CA VAL A 15 11.37 -9.48 -4.36
C VAL A 15 12.06 -8.23 -3.83
N LYS A 16 11.44 -7.06 -4.00
CA LYS A 16 12.00 -5.78 -3.55
C LYS A 16 11.81 -5.60 -2.04
N MET A 17 12.72 -6.18 -1.28
CA MET A 17 12.82 -6.06 0.17
C MET A 17 14.27 -6.25 0.61
N ASP A 18 14.61 -5.77 1.81
CA ASP A 18 15.84 -6.19 2.46
C ASP A 18 15.76 -7.68 2.80
N ALA A 19 16.70 -8.47 2.27
CA ALA A 19 16.66 -9.92 2.42
C ALA A 19 17.00 -10.42 3.84
N LYS A 20 17.61 -9.58 4.69
CA LYS A 20 18.00 -9.92 6.06
C LYS A 20 16.91 -9.55 7.06
N THR A 21 16.33 -8.36 6.92
CA THR A 21 15.32 -7.82 7.84
C THR A 21 13.89 -8.07 7.38
N GLY A 22 13.67 -8.27 6.07
CA GLY A 22 12.34 -8.35 5.46
C GLY A 22 11.68 -6.98 5.29
N GLU A 23 12.40 -5.88 5.52
CA GLU A 23 11.87 -4.53 5.40
C GLU A 23 11.72 -4.10 3.95
N PHE A 24 10.73 -3.28 3.68
CA PHE A 24 10.52 -2.69 2.36
C PHE A 24 9.90 -1.30 2.51
N THR A 25 9.99 -0.53 1.42
CA THR A 25 9.32 0.77 1.29
C THR A 25 8.46 0.75 0.04
N CYS A 26 7.27 1.32 0.13
CA CYS A 26 6.34 1.38 -0.98
C CYS A 26 5.44 2.61 -0.89
N TYR A 27 4.87 3.01 -2.03
CA TYR A 27 3.78 3.97 -2.07
C TYR A 27 2.44 3.27 -1.79
N GLY A 28 1.75 3.67 -0.73
CA GLY A 28 0.39 3.19 -0.42
C GLY A 28 -0.69 3.81 -1.30
N ASN A 29 -0.49 5.05 -1.74
CA ASN A 29 -1.35 5.78 -2.68
C ASN A 29 -0.48 6.81 -3.43
N VAL A 30 -0.84 7.15 -4.67
CA VAL A 30 -0.16 8.18 -5.46
C VAL A 30 -1.14 9.28 -5.87
N LYS A 31 -0.70 10.54 -5.71
CA LYS A 31 -1.46 11.72 -6.12
C LYS A 31 -1.51 11.89 -7.63
N GLY A 32 -2.50 12.62 -8.13
CA GLY A 32 -2.55 13.04 -9.53
C GLY A 32 -3.35 12.12 -10.46
N ASN A 33 -3.53 10.85 -10.10
CA ASN A 33 -4.26 9.84 -10.87
C ASN A 33 -5.74 9.78 -10.47
N VAL A 34 -6.64 9.63 -11.45
CA VAL A 34 -8.06 9.31 -11.19
C VAL A 34 -8.16 7.80 -11.06
N ASP A 35 -8.71 7.33 -9.94
CA ASP A 35 -8.80 5.91 -9.63
C ASP A 35 -10.07 5.26 -10.23
N HIS A 36 -10.27 3.97 -9.94
CA HIS A 36 -11.45 3.25 -10.41
C HIS A 36 -12.76 3.73 -9.76
N ALA A 37 -12.70 4.28 -8.55
CA ALA A 37 -13.83 4.89 -7.86
C ALA A 37 -14.12 6.33 -8.34
N MET A 38 -13.39 6.83 -9.34
CA MET A 38 -13.49 8.17 -9.91
C MET A 38 -13.09 9.28 -8.94
N ASP A 39 -12.29 8.96 -7.92
CA ASP A 39 -11.67 9.95 -7.05
C ASP A 39 -10.21 10.23 -7.45
N LYS A 40 -9.66 11.31 -6.88
CA LYS A 40 -8.28 11.72 -7.13
C LYS A 40 -7.67 12.22 -5.82
N THR A 41 -6.61 11.56 -5.38
CA THR A 41 -5.83 12.00 -4.22
C THR A 41 -5.14 13.33 -4.53
N MET A 42 -5.34 14.30 -3.65
CA MET A 42 -4.76 15.66 -3.72
C MET A 42 -3.67 15.83 -2.66
N ASN A 43 -2.82 16.84 -2.83
CA ASN A 43 -1.86 17.23 -1.80
C ASN A 43 -2.58 17.53 -0.47
N GLY A 44 -2.01 17.06 0.62
CA GLY A 44 -2.53 17.20 1.98
C GLY A 44 -3.61 16.19 2.35
N ALA A 45 -3.91 15.20 1.50
CA ALA A 45 -4.97 14.24 1.76
C ALA A 45 -4.75 13.40 3.03
N TYR A 46 -3.51 13.13 3.41
CA TYR A 46 -3.17 12.25 4.53
C TYR A 46 -2.51 12.96 5.72
N ILE A 47 -2.12 14.23 5.58
CA ILE A 47 -1.39 14.99 6.62
C ILE A 47 -2.04 14.89 8.00
N GLU A 48 -3.35 15.11 8.10
CA GLU A 48 -4.05 15.10 9.38
C GLU A 48 -4.08 13.69 10.01
N SER A 49 -4.32 12.65 9.20
CA SER A 49 -4.30 11.26 9.66
C SER A 49 -2.92 10.82 10.10
N ILE A 50 -1.88 11.19 9.34
CA ILE A 50 -0.48 10.91 9.68
C ILE A 50 -0.12 11.59 11.01
N LYS A 51 -0.48 12.86 11.17
CA LYS A 51 -0.25 13.63 12.39
C LYS A 51 -0.97 13.01 13.59
N ALA A 52 -2.23 12.60 13.43
CA ALA A 52 -3.00 11.96 14.51
C ALA A 52 -2.36 10.65 14.97
N HIS A 53 -1.96 9.79 14.04
CA HIS A 53 -1.27 8.54 14.35
C HIS A 53 0.09 8.76 15.03
N LYS A 54 0.91 9.69 14.52
CA LYS A 54 2.19 10.05 15.13
C LYS A 54 2.01 10.58 16.56
N ALA A 55 1.02 11.45 16.79
CA ALA A 55 0.71 11.98 18.11
C ALA A 55 0.23 10.90 19.10
N ALA A 56 -0.51 9.90 18.59
CA ALA A 56 -1.00 8.78 19.39
C ALA A 56 0.02 7.64 19.56
N GLY A 57 1.18 7.70 18.90
CA GLY A 57 2.15 6.59 18.87
C GLY A 57 1.59 5.32 18.21
N THR A 58 0.72 5.49 17.22
CA THR A 58 0.06 4.38 16.50
C THR A 58 0.39 4.45 15.00
N MET A 59 0.08 3.37 14.28
CA MET A 59 0.22 3.27 12.83
C MET A 59 -1.04 2.65 12.21
N PRO A 60 -1.31 2.86 10.91
CA PRO A 60 -2.33 2.11 10.19
C PRO A 60 -2.07 0.59 10.30
N GLY A 61 -3.13 -0.21 10.30
CA GLY A 61 -2.99 -1.66 10.26
C GLY A 61 -2.46 -2.14 8.90
N MET A 62 -1.50 -3.08 8.90
CA MET A 62 -1.04 -3.75 7.69
C MET A 62 -1.87 -5.00 7.45
N PHE A 63 -2.88 -4.92 6.60
CA PHE A 63 -3.77 -6.04 6.28
C PHE A 63 -3.49 -6.62 4.90
N TRP A 64 -3.88 -7.88 4.71
CA TRP A 64 -3.79 -8.51 3.40
C TRP A 64 -4.92 -8.02 2.49
N MET A 65 -4.58 -7.15 1.53
CA MET A 65 -5.54 -6.60 0.55
C MET A 65 -6.80 -6.02 1.26
N HIS A 66 -7.98 -6.24 0.68
CA HIS A 66 -9.27 -5.80 1.23
C HIS A 66 -9.78 -6.65 2.43
N LYS A 67 -8.92 -7.42 3.11
CA LYS A 67 -9.31 -8.25 4.26
C LYS A 67 -8.99 -7.57 5.59
N SER A 68 -9.58 -6.40 5.83
CA SER A 68 -9.40 -5.65 7.08
C SER A 68 -10.07 -6.29 8.31
N PHE A 69 -10.78 -7.40 8.13
CA PHE A 69 -11.42 -8.18 9.19
C PHE A 69 -10.54 -9.35 9.68
N ASP A 70 -9.43 -9.64 9.01
CA ASP A 70 -8.46 -10.66 9.41
C ASP A 70 -7.34 -10.06 10.31
N LEU A 71 -6.48 -10.92 10.85
CA LEU A 71 -5.30 -10.46 11.59
C LEU A 71 -4.35 -9.66 10.69
N PRO A 72 -3.70 -8.60 11.21
CA PRO A 72 -2.64 -7.90 10.48
C PRO A 72 -1.51 -8.85 10.06
N VAL A 73 -0.96 -8.61 8.87
CA VAL A 73 0.15 -9.39 8.29
C VAL A 73 1.53 -8.80 8.56
N GLY A 74 1.59 -7.70 9.30
CA GLY A 74 2.85 -7.06 9.67
C GLY A 74 2.64 -5.72 10.37
N VAL A 75 3.71 -4.92 10.41
CA VAL A 75 3.73 -3.60 11.04
C VAL A 75 4.38 -2.58 10.12
N TRP A 76 3.78 -1.38 10.04
CA TRP A 76 4.44 -0.23 9.45
C TRP A 76 5.30 0.43 10.52
N VAL A 77 6.55 0.76 10.16
CA VAL A 77 7.51 1.41 11.07
C VAL A 77 7.61 2.90 10.84
N ASP A 78 7.24 3.38 9.65
CA ASP A 78 7.19 4.79 9.29
C ASP A 78 6.12 5.06 8.22
N MET A 79 5.67 6.31 8.13
CA MET A 79 4.80 6.81 7.07
C MET A 79 4.93 8.31 6.89
N GLU A 80 4.82 8.73 5.63
CA GLU A 80 4.82 10.13 5.21
C GLU A 80 3.98 10.34 3.95
N GLU A 81 3.68 11.61 3.67
CA GLU A 81 3.12 12.04 2.39
C GLU A 81 4.19 12.88 1.68
N ASP A 82 4.48 12.55 0.42
CA ASP A 82 5.42 13.29 -0.41
C ASP A 82 4.98 14.77 -0.60
N ALA A 83 5.95 15.68 -0.53
CA ALA A 83 5.77 17.12 -0.74
C ALA A 83 5.07 17.49 -2.06
#